data_AF-A0ABD5C986-F1
#
_entry.id   AF-A0ABD5C986-F1
#
_cell.length_a   1.000
_cell.length_b   1.000
_cell.length_c   1.000
_cell.angle_alpha   90.00
_cell.angle_beta   90.00
_cell.angle_gamma   90.00
#
_symmetry.space_group_name_H-M   'P 1'
#
loop_
_entity.id
_entity.type
_entity.pdbx_description
1 polymer ?
#
loop_
_entity_poly.entity_id
_entity_poly.type
_entity_poly.pdbx_seq_one_letter_code
_entity_poly.pdbx_strand_id
1 'polypeptide(L)'
;MSRKSYPNVNAANQYARDVVRGKIVACQFVIQACQRHLDDLMAEKSKSFRYRFDKDLAERAAKFIQLLPHTKGEWAFKRMPITLEPWQLFVICCAFGWVNKGSRLRRFREVYTEIPRKNGKSAISAGVALYCFA
;
A
#
# COMPACT_ATOMS: atom_id res chain seq x y z
N MET A 1 -25.61 -3.20 10.34
CA MET A 1 -24.19 -3.49 10.00
C MET A 1 -23.54 -2.20 9.51
N SER A 2 -22.53 -1.67 10.23
CA SER A 2 -21.79 -0.48 9.80
C SER A 2 -21.05 -0.75 8.48
N ARG A 3 -21.13 0.17 7.52
CA ARG A 3 -20.44 0.07 6.22
C ARG A 3 -18.94 0.14 6.48
N LYS A 4 -18.20 -0.94 6.20
CA LYS A 4 -16.72 -0.95 6.32
C LYS A 4 -16.13 0.21 5.50
N SER A 5 -15.35 1.06 6.16
CA SER A 5 -14.60 2.15 5.53
C SER A 5 -13.16 1.73 5.30
N TYR A 6 -12.61 2.06 4.13
CA TYR A 6 -11.24 1.73 3.73
C TYR A 6 -10.46 3.00 3.35
N PRO A 7 -10.21 3.92 4.31
CA PRO A 7 -9.60 5.20 4.04
C PRO A 7 -8.20 5.06 3.41
N ASN A 8 -7.39 4.12 3.88
CA ASN A 8 -6.03 3.93 3.38
C ASN A 8 -6.01 3.37 1.97
N VAL A 9 -6.85 2.36 1.70
CA VAL A 9 -7.03 1.81 0.34
C VAL A 9 -7.58 2.88 -0.61
N ASN A 10 -8.52 3.71 -0.16
CA ASN A 10 -9.07 4.77 -1.00
C ASN A 10 -8.01 5.81 -1.37
N ALA A 11 -7.14 6.20 -0.42
CA ALA A 11 -6.02 7.10 -0.67
C ALA A 11 -4.99 6.48 -1.63
N ALA A 12 -4.65 5.20 -1.45
CA ALA A 12 -3.78 4.45 -2.37
C ALA A 12 -4.33 4.40 -3.80
N ASN A 13 -5.62 4.12 -3.95
CA ASN A 13 -6.28 4.08 -5.25
C ASN A 13 -6.37 5.47 -5.90
N GLN A 14 -6.57 6.51 -5.09
CA GLN A 14 -6.56 7.89 -5.59
C GLN A 14 -5.16 8.29 -6.08
N TYR A 15 -4.11 7.95 -5.33
CA TYR A 15 -2.73 8.15 -5.75
C TYR A 15 -2.44 7.48 -7.10
N ALA A 16 -2.85 6.21 -7.25
CA ALA A 16 -2.66 5.48 -8.51
C ALA A 16 -3.34 6.18 -9.70
N ARG A 17 -4.57 6.68 -9.52
CA ARG A 17 -5.29 7.46 -10.55
C ARG A 17 -4.61 8.79 -10.86
N ASP A 18 -4.16 9.50 -9.84
CA ASP A 18 -3.53 10.82 -10.01
C ASP A 18 -2.17 10.70 -10.73
N VAL A 19 -1.41 9.64 -10.46
CA VAL A 19 -0.16 9.32 -11.19
C VAL A 19 -0.46 8.99 -12.66
N VAL A 20 -1.39 8.07 -12.93
CA VAL A 20 -1.71 7.64 -14.30
C VAL A 20 -2.27 8.80 -15.14
N ARG A 21 -3.01 9.72 -14.52
CA ARG A 21 -3.54 10.93 -15.19
C ARG A 21 -2.50 12.03 -15.38
N GLY A 22 -1.27 11.86 -14.87
CA GLY A 22 -0.22 12.87 -14.93
C GLY A 22 -0.40 14.05 -13.97
N LYS A 23 -1.36 13.98 -13.02
CA LYS A 23 -1.53 15.00 -11.97
C LYS A 23 -0.38 14.97 -10.97
N ILE A 24 0.14 13.77 -10.69
CA ILE A 24 1.38 13.57 -9.93
C ILE A 24 2.45 13.14 -10.91
N VAL A 25 3.50 13.95 -11.07
CA VAL A 25 4.65 13.60 -11.89
C VAL A 25 5.40 12.45 -11.21
N ALA A 26 5.58 11.36 -11.94
CA ALA A 26 6.29 10.18 -11.46
C ALA A 26 7.11 9.56 -12.59
N CYS A 27 8.12 8.76 -12.25
CA CYS A 27 8.90 8.05 -13.25
C CYS A 27 8.07 6.94 -13.93
N GLN A 28 8.53 6.48 -15.09
CA GLN A 28 7.85 5.47 -15.89
C GLN A 28 7.47 4.21 -15.08
N PHE A 29 8.36 3.74 -14.20
CA PHE A 29 8.10 2.53 -13.41
C PHE A 29 6.98 2.70 -12.39
N VAL A 30 6.86 3.88 -11.79
CA VAL A 30 5.75 4.20 -10.86
C VAL A 30 4.44 4.31 -11.62
N ILE A 31 4.45 4.96 -12.79
CA ILE A 31 3.27 5.04 -13.67
C ILE A 31 2.81 3.63 -14.08
N GLN A 32 3.72 2.78 -14.55
CA GLN A 32 3.42 1.40 -14.94
C GLN A 32 2.89 0.56 -13.76
N ALA A 33 3.44 0.74 -12.55
CA ALA A 33 2.93 0.04 -11.37
C ALA A 33 1.51 0.49 -11.00
N CYS A 34 1.21 1.79 -11.08
CA CYS A 34 -0.12 2.35 -10.85
C CYS A 34 -1.12 1.90 -11.91
N GLN A 35 -0.72 1.94 -13.19
CA GLN A 35 -1.54 1.47 -14.30
C GLN A 35 -1.89 0.00 -14.15
N ARG A 36 -0.89 -0.87 -13.90
CA ARG A 36 -1.10 -2.30 -13.63
C ARG A 36 -2.11 -2.51 -12.51
N HIS A 37 -1.98 -1.77 -11.41
CA HIS A 37 -2.92 -1.88 -10.30
C HIS A 37 -4.36 -1.55 -10.73
N LEU A 38 -4.57 -0.47 -11.48
CA LEU A 38 -5.89 -0.08 -11.97
C LEU A 38 -6.46 -1.08 -12.99
N ASP A 39 -5.62 -1.58 -13.90
CA ASP A 39 -6.01 -2.60 -14.88
C ASP A 39 -6.40 -3.90 -14.20
N ASP A 40 -5.62 -4.33 -13.21
CA ASP A 40 -5.92 -5.52 -12.41
C ASP A 40 -7.24 -5.36 -11.64
N LEU A 41 -7.56 -4.16 -11.13
CA LEU A 41 -8.85 -3.87 -10.48
C LEU A 41 -10.04 -3.96 -11.46
N MET A 42 -9.81 -3.72 -12.75
CA MET A 42 -10.84 -3.96 -13.77
C MET A 42 -10.91 -5.44 -14.12
N ALA A 43 -9.75 -6.09 -14.28
CA ALA A 43 -9.63 -7.49 -14.66
C ALA A 43 -10.16 -8.45 -13.58
N GLU A 44 -10.08 -8.11 -12.29
CA GLU A 44 -10.54 -8.99 -11.21
C GLU A 44 -12.02 -9.36 -11.27
N LYS A 45 -12.83 -8.52 -11.95
CA LYS A 45 -14.25 -8.77 -12.20
C LYS A 45 -14.47 -9.98 -13.12
N SER A 46 -13.48 -10.33 -13.94
CA SER A 46 -13.52 -11.52 -14.78
C SER A 46 -13.28 -12.80 -13.97
N LYS A 47 -14.00 -13.87 -14.32
CA LYS A 47 -13.78 -15.21 -13.77
C LYS A 47 -12.40 -15.78 -14.13
N SER A 48 -11.84 -15.40 -15.28
CA SER A 48 -10.54 -15.90 -15.75
C SER A 48 -9.34 -15.30 -15.03
N PHE A 49 -9.50 -14.11 -14.42
CA PHE A 49 -8.41 -13.45 -13.71
C PHE A 49 -8.18 -14.11 -12.35
N ARG A 50 -6.94 -14.57 -12.11
CA ARG A 50 -6.56 -15.43 -10.97
C ARG A 50 -6.44 -14.69 -9.64
N TYR A 51 -6.37 -13.37 -9.65
CA TYR A 51 -6.14 -12.55 -8.46
C TYR A 51 -7.36 -11.70 -8.11
N ARG A 52 -7.44 -11.26 -6.86
CA ARG A 52 -8.41 -10.27 -6.39
C ARG A 52 -7.73 -9.32 -5.41
N PHE A 53 -8.26 -8.13 -5.29
CA PHE A 53 -7.82 -7.13 -4.35
C PHE A 53 -8.63 -7.23 -3.06
N ASP A 54 -8.04 -7.87 -2.06
CA ASP A 54 -8.60 -7.99 -0.71
C ASP A 54 -8.34 -6.68 0.06
N LYS A 55 -9.34 -5.79 0.04
CA LYS A 55 -9.30 -4.49 0.73
C LYS A 55 -9.09 -4.63 2.23
N ASP A 56 -9.63 -5.68 2.86
CA ASP A 56 -9.47 -5.91 4.29
C ASP A 56 -8.00 -6.20 4.64
N LEU A 57 -7.31 -7.02 3.82
CA LEU A 57 -5.88 -7.30 4.02
C LEU A 57 -4.99 -6.09 3.77
N ALA A 58 -5.28 -5.32 2.70
CA ALA A 58 -4.56 -4.09 2.40
C ALA A 58 -4.70 -3.04 3.51
N GLU A 59 -5.94 -2.81 3.98
CA GLU A 59 -6.25 -1.84 5.02
C GLU A 59 -5.64 -2.26 6.37
N ARG A 60 -5.66 -3.57 6.69
CA ARG A 60 -5.04 -4.10 7.90
C ARG A 60 -3.53 -3.83 7.93
N ALA A 61 -2.82 -4.11 6.84
CA ALA A 61 -1.38 -3.88 6.75
C ALA A 61 -1.04 -2.38 6.88
N ALA A 62 -1.75 -1.51 6.15
CA ALA A 62 -1.54 -0.07 6.22
C ALA A 62 -1.86 0.50 7.62
N LYS A 63 -2.94 0.03 8.25
CA LYS A 63 -3.32 0.45 9.60
C LYS A 63 -2.30 -0.02 10.63
N PHE A 64 -1.83 -1.26 10.54
CA PHE A 64 -0.82 -1.79 11.45
C PHE A 64 0.44 -0.92 11.46
N ILE A 65 0.98 -0.58 10.29
CA ILE A 65 2.19 0.25 10.19
C ILE A 65 1.94 1.64 10.80
N GLN A 66 0.75 2.20 10.59
CA GLN A 66 0.38 3.51 11.15
C GLN A 66 0.09 3.50 12.65
N LEU A 67 -0.03 2.32 13.29
CA LEU A 67 -0.10 2.22 14.76
C LEU A 67 1.28 2.25 15.42
N LEU A 68 2.35 2.09 14.64
CA LEU A 68 3.71 2.13 15.16
C LEU A 68 4.12 3.56 15.47
N PRO A 69 4.86 3.81 16.57
CA PRO A 69 5.33 5.14 16.91
C PRO A 69 6.47 5.58 15.99
N HIS A 70 6.63 6.89 15.84
CA HIS A 70 7.88 7.45 15.34
C HIS A 70 9.05 7.10 16.26
N THR A 71 10.23 6.81 15.69
CA THR A 71 11.42 6.37 16.44
C THR A 71 12.45 7.46 16.65
N LYS A 72 12.33 8.61 15.98
CA LYS A 72 13.26 9.74 16.07
C LYS A 72 12.54 11.10 16.00
N GLY A 73 13.17 12.12 16.55
CA GLY A 73 12.74 13.51 16.48
C GLY A 73 11.60 13.86 17.43
N GLU A 74 11.05 15.06 17.25
CA GLU A 74 9.96 15.62 18.08
C GLU A 74 8.72 14.70 18.12
N TRP A 75 8.41 14.03 17.01
CA TRP A 75 7.25 13.15 16.91
C TRP A 75 7.40 11.88 17.74
N ALA A 76 8.62 11.36 17.89
CA ALA A 76 8.90 10.26 18.80
C ALA A 76 8.73 10.69 20.26
N PHE A 77 9.19 11.89 20.61
CA PHE A 77 9.00 12.46 21.94
C PHE A 77 7.51 12.64 22.29
N LYS A 78 6.72 13.08 21.31
CA LYS A 78 5.25 13.21 21.40
C LYS A 78 4.49 11.88 21.28
N ARG A 79 5.19 10.75 21.12
CA ARG A 79 4.62 9.40 20.89
C ARG A 79 3.59 9.39 19.75
N MET A 80 3.81 10.20 18.72
CA MET A 80 2.90 10.24 17.59
C MET A 80 3.04 8.97 16.75
N PRO A 81 1.92 8.38 16.30
CA PRO A 81 1.96 7.27 15.36
C PRO A 81 2.44 7.71 13.98
N ILE A 82 3.00 6.78 13.22
CA ILE A 82 3.36 7.02 11.82
C ILE A 82 2.10 7.33 11.02
N THR A 83 2.16 8.39 10.21
CA THR A 83 1.17 8.64 9.15
C THR A 83 1.81 8.32 7.81
N LEU A 84 1.20 7.42 7.04
CA LEU A 84 1.73 7.02 5.74
C LEU A 84 1.25 7.99 4.65
N GLU A 85 2.18 8.42 3.80
CA GLU A 85 1.87 9.24 2.63
C GLU A 85 1.16 8.41 1.54
N PRO A 86 0.41 9.04 0.60
CA PRO A 86 -0.36 8.32 -0.41
C PRO A 86 0.44 7.32 -1.25
N TRP A 87 1.70 7.65 -1.60
CA TRP A 87 2.58 6.73 -2.33
C TRP A 87 3.03 5.54 -1.47
N GLN A 88 3.26 5.75 -0.17
CA GLN A 88 3.61 4.70 0.78
C GLN A 88 2.41 3.75 0.97
N LEU A 89 1.22 4.32 1.14
CA LEU A 89 -0.04 3.59 1.17
C LEU A 89 -0.21 2.76 -0.11
N PHE A 90 0.07 3.33 -1.28
CA PHE A 90 0.00 2.59 -2.54
C PHE A 90 0.93 1.37 -2.56
N VAL A 91 2.20 1.52 -2.14
CA VAL A 91 3.16 0.40 -2.08
C VAL A 91 2.65 -0.70 -1.14
N ILE A 92 2.24 -0.34 0.08
CA ILE A 92 1.78 -1.30 1.10
C ILE A 92 0.46 -1.98 0.67
N CYS A 93 -0.54 -1.20 0.26
CA CYS A 93 -1.82 -1.74 -0.16
C CYS A 93 -1.70 -2.62 -1.41
N CYS A 94 -0.81 -2.28 -2.36
CA CYS A 94 -0.54 -3.17 -3.49
C CYS A 94 0.11 -4.48 -3.06
N ALA A 95 1.14 -4.42 -2.21
CA ALA A 95 1.90 -5.58 -1.77
C ALA A 95 1.05 -6.58 -0.98
N PHE A 96 0.17 -6.08 -0.11
CA PHE A 96 -0.63 -6.92 0.80
C PHE A 96 -2.07 -7.14 0.36
N GLY A 97 -2.61 -6.30 -0.53
CA GLY A 97 -4.00 -6.40 -0.99
C GLY A 97 -4.21 -7.39 -2.12
N TRP A 98 -3.24 -7.57 -3.01
CA TRP A 98 -3.39 -8.49 -4.13
C TRP A 98 -3.16 -9.94 -3.70
N VAL A 99 -4.20 -10.77 -3.79
CA VAL A 99 -4.17 -12.18 -3.40
C VAL A 99 -4.72 -13.10 -4.49
N ASN A 100 -4.27 -14.35 -4.50
CA ASN A 100 -4.87 -15.39 -5.33
C ASN A 100 -6.31 -15.70 -4.87
N LYS A 101 -7.26 -15.85 -5.81
CA LYS A 101 -8.67 -16.10 -5.48
C LYS A 101 -8.91 -17.42 -4.74
N GLY A 102 -8.14 -18.47 -5.04
CA GLY A 102 -8.28 -19.79 -4.42
C GLY A 102 -7.56 -19.91 -3.08
N SER A 103 -6.25 -19.64 -3.06
CA SER A 103 -5.44 -19.84 -1.85
C SER A 103 -5.41 -18.66 -0.89
N ARG A 104 -5.87 -17.48 -1.33
CA ARG A 104 -5.75 -16.21 -0.59
C ARG A 104 -4.31 -15.79 -0.26
N LEU A 105 -3.30 -16.46 -0.85
CA LEU A 105 -1.90 -16.08 -0.71
C LEU A 105 -1.58 -14.82 -1.52
N ARG A 106 -0.61 -14.02 -1.05
CA ARG A 106 -0.19 -12.78 -1.71
C ARG A 106 0.33 -13.06 -3.13
N ARG A 107 -0.09 -12.23 -4.09
CA ARG A 107 0.44 -12.21 -5.45
C ARG A 107 1.90 -11.78 -5.47
N PHE A 108 2.19 -10.69 -4.78
CA PHE A 108 3.52 -10.11 -4.72
C PHE A 108 4.28 -10.65 -3.50
N ARG A 109 5.38 -11.34 -3.77
CA ARG A 109 6.29 -11.86 -2.73
C ARG A 109 7.51 -10.96 -2.55
N GLU A 110 7.83 -10.17 -3.57
CA GLU A 110 8.96 -9.25 -3.59
C GLU A 110 8.45 -7.85 -3.95
N VAL A 111 9.00 -6.84 -3.27
CA VAL A 111 8.70 -5.43 -3.49
C VAL A 111 10.01 -4.68 -3.53
N TYR A 112 10.29 -4.03 -4.66
CA TYR A 112 11.48 -3.23 -4.86
C TYR A 112 11.10 -1.75 -4.96
N THR A 113 11.77 -0.88 -4.19
CA THR A 113 11.54 0.57 -4.22
C THR A 113 12.85 1.33 -4.14
N GLU A 114 13.02 2.33 -5.02
CA GLU A 114 14.14 3.27 -4.99
C GLU A 114 13.65 4.59 -4.40
N ILE A 115 14.04 4.86 -3.15
CA ILE A 115 13.51 5.99 -2.39
C ILE A 115 14.68 6.89 -1.92
N PRO A 116 14.67 8.20 -2.27
CA PRO A 116 15.73 9.12 -1.89
C PRO A 116 15.87 9.27 -0.37
N ARG A 117 16.98 9.88 0.08
CA ARG A 117 17.24 10.09 1.51
C ARG A 117 16.13 10.92 2.16
N LYS A 118 15.89 10.69 3.46
CA LYS A 118 14.90 11.38 4.31
C LYS A 118 13.42 11.17 3.96
N ASN A 119 13.05 10.21 3.10
CA ASN A 119 11.66 9.90 2.74
C ASN A 119 11.05 8.72 3.53
N GLY A 120 11.44 8.54 4.79
CA GLY A 120 10.79 7.55 5.68
C GLY A 120 10.99 6.06 5.33
N LYS A 121 11.80 5.71 4.32
CA LYS A 121 11.95 4.31 3.86
C LYS A 121 12.28 3.30 4.96
N SER A 122 13.16 3.65 5.90
CA SER A 122 13.55 2.74 6.99
C SER A 122 12.39 2.45 7.95
N ALA A 123 11.52 3.44 8.21
CA ALA A 123 10.35 3.25 9.07
C ALA A 123 9.33 2.33 8.41
N ILE A 124 9.10 2.48 7.10
CA ILE A 124 8.23 1.60 6.32
C ILE A 124 8.77 0.18 6.32
N SER A 125 10.05 -0.01 6.00
CA SER A 125 10.67 -1.34 5.99
C SER A 125 10.59 -2.05 7.35
N ALA A 126 10.81 -1.32 8.45
CA ALA A 126 10.64 -1.85 9.80
C ALA A 126 9.18 -2.23 10.07
N GLY A 127 8.23 -1.38 9.69
CA GLY A 127 6.80 -1.68 9.84
C GLY A 127 6.35 -2.91 9.06
N VAL A 128 6.85 -3.08 7.82
CA VAL A 128 6.61 -4.28 7.01
C VAL A 128 7.21 -5.52 7.66
N ALA A 129 8.45 -5.44 8.16
CA ALA A 129 9.10 -6.55 8.84
C ALA A 129 8.32 -7.00 10.09
N LEU A 130 7.91 -6.05 10.94
CA LEU A 130 7.09 -6.33 12.12
C LEU A 130 5.74 -6.94 11.75
N TYR A 131 5.09 -6.44 10.70
CA TYR A 131 3.81 -6.99 10.23
C TYR A 131 3.92 -8.42 9.71
N CYS A 132 5.06 -8.80 9.14
CA CYS A 132 5.28 -10.15 8.63
C CYS A 132 5.80 -11.13 9.68
N PHE A 133 6.31 -10.62 10.81
CA PHE A 133 6.79 -11.44 11.92
C PHE A 133 5.67 -11.86 12.87
N ALA A 134 4.71 -10.96 13.11
CA ALA A 134 3.55 -11.17 13.98
C ALA A 134 2.45 -12.01 13.31
#